data_AF-A0A3A8PV78-F1
#
_entry.id   AF-A0A3A8PV78-F1
#
_cell.length_a   1.000
_cell.length_b   1.000
_cell.length_c   1.000
_cell.angle_alpha   90.00
_cell.angle_beta   90.00
_cell.angle_gamma   90.00
#
_symmetry.space_group_name_H-M   'P 1'
#
loop_
_entity.id
_entity.type
_entity.pdbx_description
1 polymer ?
#
loop_
_entity_poly.entity_id
_entity_poly.type
_entity_poly.pdbx_seq_one_letter_code
_entity_poly.pdbx_strand_id
1 'polypeptide(L)'
;MTTIKSTVTTSLNSNAALGKKELAVLKGPSSPVKQAAEMKATLNNMKTQVEGLKSQLADLKARQNIGDQFTAGGRGCWTPPNDNWQPKDLGAMVEMNKLNQTQGPISADQFTDSIEAAVGDMDGQAASGEYRAVSDWAANNRERLTPEARQVMDIYSKYAAVSQSRGESGIPEGDYKKMLAEMRDVGDAGAKKSLANLDSKTKGGTVSGQDMARAIQTGTADHDGQAAGAELKEFEKWATKNESRLSPEAKEVLDVYRKAAKTAQAEGRSGLTDKETAALNKEMRKVGAGDVSARKATEALDKEQGPISGEDLTKAIKDGISDTDGHSSTSELKEFEKWAAKNESRLTPEAKEVLKTYQQASKKAGPEGMTQKEADAMFKKMDGFKTFHDSSMRNALEGLDSKKGKISGSDLTAAIEKGAGDLDGQAAGTEFTDTMKWARQNYDRLTPEAKKVVDTYEKYATRSQAQGSTGIDQKDFKKMINEMKFISTPRPTTRPVFFAA
;
A
#
# COMPACT_ATOMS: atom_id res chain seq x y z
N MET A 1 -31.21 -65.73 -17.82
CA MET A 1 -30.24 -65.30 -18.85
C MET A 1 -29.95 -63.82 -18.66
N THR A 2 -28.69 -63.54 -18.37
CA THR A 2 -27.96 -62.26 -18.23
C THR A 2 -28.30 -61.29 -19.38
N THR A 3 -28.43 -59.96 -19.20
CA THR A 3 -27.35 -58.94 -19.26
C THR A 3 -27.98 -57.52 -19.12
N ILE A 4 -27.77 -56.77 -18.01
CA ILE A 4 -26.86 -55.59 -17.78
C ILE A 4 -27.39 -54.18 -18.18
N LYS A 5 -27.51 -53.31 -17.14
CA LYS A 5 -27.30 -51.83 -16.99
C LYS A 5 -28.08 -50.87 -17.92
N SER A 6 -28.64 -49.73 -17.46
CA SER A 6 -28.08 -48.73 -16.54
C SER A 6 -29.17 -47.81 -15.95
N THR A 7 -29.16 -47.68 -14.62
CA THR A 7 -29.44 -46.52 -13.72
C THR A 7 -29.52 -45.13 -14.40
N VAL A 8 -30.38 -44.15 -14.06
CA VAL A 8 -30.85 -43.61 -12.76
C VAL A 8 -32.14 -42.79 -12.98
N THR A 9 -33.17 -42.94 -12.15
CA THR A 9 -33.88 -41.83 -11.44
C THR A 9 -35.15 -42.33 -10.76
N THR A 10 -35.06 -42.68 -9.48
CA THR A 10 -36.21 -42.52 -8.58
C THR A 10 -35.77 -42.47 -7.13
N SER A 11 -36.52 -41.67 -6.36
CA SER A 11 -36.54 -41.53 -4.90
C SER A 11 -35.47 -40.56 -4.37
N LEU A 12 -35.79 -39.54 -3.57
CA LEU A 12 -36.80 -39.48 -2.53
C LEU A 12 -37.40 -38.06 -2.38
N ASN A 13 -38.73 -38.02 -2.29
CA ASN A 13 -39.43 -37.02 -1.50
C ASN A 13 -39.10 -37.23 -0.02
N SER A 14 -38.67 -36.19 0.68
CA SER A 14 -38.86 -36.09 2.12
C SER A 14 -38.90 -34.62 2.57
N ASN A 15 -40.04 -34.29 3.18
CA ASN A 15 -40.27 -33.27 4.22
C ASN A 15 -40.47 -31.78 3.84
N ALA A 16 -41.76 -31.42 3.80
CA ALA A 16 -42.45 -30.50 4.71
C ALA A 16 -41.83 -29.12 5.04
N ALA A 17 -42.54 -28.09 4.53
CA ALA A 17 -42.97 -26.87 5.24
C ALA A 17 -41.94 -26.02 6.00
N LEU A 18 -41.35 -25.06 5.28
CA LEU A 18 -40.93 -23.75 5.78
C LEU A 18 -41.39 -22.74 4.72
N GLY A 19 -42.45 -21.96 4.91
CA GLY A 19 -42.52 -20.88 5.88
C GLY A 19 -42.18 -19.58 5.15
N LYS A 20 -43.19 -18.79 4.76
CA LYS A 20 -43.14 -17.55 3.95
C LYS A 20 -42.21 -16.42 4.44
N LYS A 21 -41.32 -16.67 5.41
CA LYS A 21 -40.35 -15.73 5.97
C LYS A 21 -38.92 -15.85 5.38
N GLU A 22 -38.56 -16.93 4.69
CA GLU A 22 -37.19 -17.08 4.14
C GLU A 22 -37.00 -16.53 2.72
N LEU A 23 -38.07 -16.33 1.93
CA LEU A 23 -37.95 -15.64 0.64
C LEU A 23 -37.82 -14.11 0.77
N ALA A 24 -37.97 -13.56 1.97
CA ALA A 24 -37.82 -12.13 2.24
C ALA A 24 -36.37 -11.74 2.62
N VAL A 25 -35.47 -12.70 2.85
CA VAL A 25 -34.09 -12.45 3.32
C VAL A 25 -33.05 -12.46 2.18
N LEU A 26 -33.42 -12.90 0.97
CA LEU A 26 -32.57 -12.82 -0.23
C LEU A 26 -32.78 -11.53 -1.05
N LYS A 27 -33.61 -10.59 -0.59
CA LYS A 27 -33.77 -9.25 -1.18
C LYS A 27 -33.66 -8.17 -0.11
N GLY A 28 -32.43 -7.68 0.11
CA GLY A 28 -32.17 -6.39 0.74
C GLY A 28 -32.73 -5.22 -0.09
N PRO A 29 -32.87 -4.02 0.48
CA PRO A 29 -34.01 -3.13 0.25
C PRO A 29 -33.83 -2.23 -0.98
N SER A 30 -34.10 -2.74 -2.17
CA SER A 30 -34.60 -1.87 -3.23
C SER A 30 -36.12 -1.80 -3.06
N SER A 31 -36.61 -0.74 -2.41
CA SER A 31 -38.04 -0.44 -2.36
C SER A 31 -38.65 -0.61 -3.76
N PRO A 32 -39.85 -1.19 -3.91
CA PRO A 32 -40.56 -1.27 -5.19
C PRO A 32 -40.62 0.09 -5.90
N VAL A 33 -40.59 1.18 -5.13
CA VAL A 33 -40.52 2.57 -5.61
C VAL A 33 -39.18 2.88 -6.28
N LYS A 34 -38.05 2.36 -5.78
CA LYS A 34 -36.71 2.56 -6.35
C LYS A 34 -36.51 1.73 -7.63
N GLN A 35 -36.98 0.49 -7.63
CA GLN A 35 -37.01 -0.33 -8.86
C GLN A 35 -37.94 0.29 -9.91
N ALA A 36 -39.11 0.79 -9.53
CA ALA A 36 -40.00 1.49 -10.46
C ALA A 36 -39.40 2.81 -10.98
N ALA A 37 -38.64 3.55 -10.16
CA ALA A 37 -37.96 4.77 -10.57
C ALA A 37 -36.79 4.48 -11.53
N GLU A 38 -35.99 3.43 -11.26
CA GLU A 38 -34.92 2.98 -12.13
C GLU A 38 -35.49 2.46 -13.46
N MET A 39 -36.55 1.65 -13.43
CA MET A 39 -37.22 1.16 -14.63
C MET A 39 -37.85 2.30 -15.44
N LYS A 40 -38.40 3.34 -14.78
CA LYS A 40 -38.92 4.55 -15.44
C LYS A 40 -37.80 5.39 -16.05
N ALA A 41 -36.65 5.49 -15.39
CA ALA A 41 -35.47 6.16 -15.95
C ALA A 41 -34.90 5.42 -17.16
N THR A 42 -34.82 4.08 -17.10
CA THR A 42 -34.44 3.24 -18.24
C THR A 42 -35.44 3.36 -19.39
N LEU A 43 -36.75 3.34 -19.09
CA LEU A 43 -37.79 3.47 -20.10
C LEU A 43 -37.76 4.86 -20.77
N ASN A 44 -37.50 5.92 -20.00
CA ASN A 44 -37.34 7.26 -20.54
C ASN A 44 -36.09 7.37 -21.42
N ASN A 45 -34.96 6.77 -21.02
CA ASN A 45 -33.76 6.71 -21.85
C ASN A 45 -33.99 5.92 -23.15
N MET A 46 -34.66 4.78 -23.08
CA MET A 46 -35.04 4.02 -24.27
C MET A 46 -36.00 4.80 -25.17
N LYS A 47 -36.94 5.56 -24.59
CA LYS A 47 -37.86 6.41 -25.36
C LYS A 47 -37.12 7.52 -26.09
N THR A 48 -36.14 8.17 -25.44
CA THR A 48 -35.29 9.17 -26.07
C THR A 48 -34.44 8.56 -27.20
N GLN A 49 -33.91 7.35 -27.01
CA GLN A 49 -33.18 6.62 -28.06
C GLN A 49 -34.08 6.24 -29.25
N VAL A 50 -35.32 5.81 -29.00
CA VAL A 50 -36.29 5.48 -30.05
C VAL A 50 -36.74 6.73 -30.82
N GLU A 51 -36.94 7.86 -30.16
CA GLU A 51 -37.23 9.13 -30.85
C GLU A 51 -36.03 9.62 -31.66
N GLY A 52 -34.79 9.41 -31.18
CA GLY A 52 -33.57 9.64 -31.95
C GLY A 52 -33.51 8.76 -33.22
N LEU A 53 -33.82 7.47 -33.10
CA LEU A 53 -33.87 6.55 -34.25
C LEU A 53 -35.01 6.87 -35.22
N LYS A 54 -36.16 7.33 -34.73
CA LYS A 54 -37.26 7.80 -35.59
C LYS A 54 -36.89 9.05 -36.37
N SER A 55 -36.15 9.98 -35.75
CA SER A 55 -35.62 11.17 -36.41
C SER A 55 -34.63 10.78 -37.51
N GLN A 56 -33.72 9.84 -37.24
CA GLN A 56 -32.79 9.29 -38.23
C GLN A 56 -33.51 8.55 -39.37
N LEU A 57 -34.59 7.81 -39.06
CA LEU A 57 -35.39 7.12 -40.07
C LEU A 57 -36.21 8.10 -40.92
N ALA A 58 -36.68 9.20 -40.34
CA ALA A 58 -37.36 10.28 -41.08
C ALA A 58 -36.39 10.99 -42.04
N ASP A 59 -35.14 11.23 -41.59
CA ASP A 59 -34.08 11.82 -42.43
C ASP A 59 -33.67 10.89 -43.58
N LEU A 60 -33.58 9.57 -43.33
CA LEU A 60 -33.33 8.57 -44.36
C LEU A 60 -34.47 8.44 -45.38
N LYS A 61 -35.74 8.52 -44.93
CA LYS A 61 -36.90 8.53 -45.82
C LYS A 61 -37.01 9.80 -46.66
N ALA A 62 -36.60 10.95 -46.11
CA ALA A 62 -36.53 12.20 -46.86
C ALA A 62 -35.48 12.12 -47.99
N ARG A 63 -34.34 11.44 -47.75
CA ARG A 63 -33.28 11.22 -48.75
C ARG A 63 -33.64 10.22 -49.85
N GLN A 64 -34.58 9.30 -49.61
CA GLN A 64 -35.00 8.30 -50.59
C GLN A 64 -35.90 8.87 -51.71
N ASN A 65 -36.48 10.07 -51.52
CA ASN A 65 -37.37 10.73 -52.48
C ASN A 65 -36.67 11.71 -53.44
N ILE A 66 -35.33 11.80 -53.43
CA ILE A 66 -34.53 12.66 -54.33
C ILE A 66 -33.77 11.78 -55.34
N GLY A 67 -34.49 10.88 -55.99
CA GLY A 67 -33.97 10.02 -57.06
C GLY A 67 -34.82 10.17 -58.31
N ASP A 68 -34.55 11.20 -59.10
CA ASP A 68 -34.67 11.27 -60.57
C ASP A 68 -34.82 12.73 -61.01
N GLN A 69 -33.72 13.36 -61.41
CA GLN A 69 -33.69 14.42 -62.45
C GLN A 69 -32.24 14.87 -62.70
N PHE A 70 -31.50 14.06 -63.45
CA PHE A 70 -30.36 14.55 -64.23
C PHE A 70 -30.85 14.75 -65.67
N THR A 71 -31.25 15.97 -66.01
CA THR A 71 -31.39 16.39 -67.42
C THR A 71 -30.75 17.76 -67.62
N ALA A 72 -29.93 17.83 -68.66
CA ALA A 72 -29.10 18.94 -69.06
C ALA A 72 -29.88 20.21 -69.42
N GLY A 73 -29.27 21.36 -69.13
CA GLY A 73 -29.49 22.62 -69.86
C GLY A 73 -30.23 23.71 -69.09
N GLY A 74 -29.66 24.92 -69.10
CA GLY A 74 -30.42 26.16 -68.94
C GLY A 74 -30.07 27.01 -67.72
N ARG A 75 -29.66 28.25 -68.00
CA ARG A 75 -29.35 29.33 -67.05
C ARG A 75 -30.53 29.64 -66.13
N GLY A 76 -30.24 29.92 -64.86
CA GLY A 76 -31.21 30.53 -63.94
C GLY A 76 -30.65 30.58 -62.52
N CYS A 77 -30.63 31.76 -61.92
CA CYS A 77 -30.11 32.05 -60.60
C CYS A 77 -30.85 31.22 -59.53
N TRP A 78 -30.13 30.34 -58.82
CA TRP A 78 -30.63 29.66 -57.63
C TRP A 78 -30.15 30.40 -56.39
N THR A 79 -31.08 31.02 -55.68
CA THR A 79 -30.96 31.20 -54.23
C THR A 79 -30.92 29.80 -53.59
N PRO A 80 -29.89 29.47 -52.80
CA PRO A 80 -29.85 28.17 -52.15
C PRO A 80 -30.90 28.11 -51.01
N PRO A 81 -31.64 27.00 -50.87
CA PRO A 81 -32.35 26.68 -49.64
C PRO A 81 -31.35 26.54 -48.48
N ASN A 82 -31.73 27.01 -47.30
CA ASN A 82 -31.00 26.85 -46.04
C ASN A 82 -30.88 25.36 -45.65
N ASP A 83 -29.97 24.62 -46.28
CA ASP A 83 -29.44 23.37 -45.75
C ASP A 83 -28.13 23.67 -45.02
N ASN A 84 -28.14 23.55 -43.69
CA ASN A 84 -26.99 23.72 -42.79
C ASN A 84 -25.97 22.56 -42.93
N TRP A 85 -25.59 22.24 -44.18
CA TRP A 85 -24.55 21.28 -44.52
C TRP A 85 -23.19 21.99 -44.53
N GLN A 86 -22.71 22.35 -43.33
CA GLN A 86 -21.32 22.76 -43.17
C GLN A 86 -20.41 21.51 -43.23
N PRO A 87 -19.34 21.54 -44.06
CA PRO A 87 -18.39 20.44 -44.15
C PRO A 87 -17.73 20.15 -42.79
N LYS A 88 -17.33 18.90 -42.56
CA LYS A 88 -16.52 18.54 -41.40
C LYS A 88 -15.21 19.32 -41.44
N ASP A 89 -14.77 19.79 -40.28
CA ASP A 89 -13.51 20.50 -40.22
C ASP A 89 -12.32 19.55 -40.42
N LEU A 90 -11.38 19.95 -41.28
CA LEU A 90 -10.23 19.13 -41.66
C LEU A 90 -9.17 19.11 -40.55
N GLY A 91 -9.03 20.19 -39.77
CA GLY A 91 -8.15 20.27 -38.61
C GLY A 91 -8.59 19.34 -37.49
N ALA A 92 -9.88 19.39 -37.11
CA ALA A 92 -10.47 18.48 -36.14
C ALA A 92 -10.36 17.02 -36.57
N MET A 93 -10.52 16.72 -37.87
CA MET A 93 -10.29 15.36 -38.40
C MET A 93 -8.84 14.90 -38.27
N VAL A 94 -7.86 15.79 -38.45
CA VAL A 94 -6.43 15.46 -38.28
C VAL A 94 -6.13 15.11 -36.83
N GLU A 95 -6.64 15.88 -35.86
CA GLU A 95 -6.46 15.59 -34.44
C GLU A 95 -7.13 14.28 -34.02
N MET A 96 -8.36 14.01 -34.48
CA MET A 96 -9.02 12.72 -34.24
C MET A 96 -8.28 11.55 -34.89
N ASN A 97 -7.58 11.78 -36.01
CA ASN A 97 -6.77 10.74 -36.64
C ASN A 97 -5.51 10.42 -35.82
N LYS A 98 -4.98 11.35 -35.02
CA LYS A 98 -3.89 11.04 -34.06
C LYS A 98 -4.37 10.05 -32.99
N LEU A 99 -5.62 10.15 -32.54
CA LEU A 99 -6.22 9.16 -31.64
C LEU A 99 -6.47 7.80 -32.30
N ASN A 100 -6.57 7.72 -33.63
CA ASN A 100 -6.59 6.44 -34.34
C ASN A 100 -5.23 5.74 -34.36
N GLN A 101 -4.14 6.49 -34.19
CA GLN A 101 -2.78 5.95 -34.17
C GLN A 101 -2.39 5.40 -32.78
N THR A 102 -3.15 5.73 -31.73
CA THR A 102 -2.96 5.15 -30.40
C THR A 102 -3.57 3.76 -30.33
N GLN A 103 -2.98 2.86 -29.55
CA GLN A 103 -3.54 1.54 -29.27
C GLN A 103 -4.12 1.49 -27.86
N GLY A 104 -5.27 0.83 -27.71
CA GLY A 104 -5.95 0.68 -26.42
C GLY A 104 -7.09 1.68 -26.17
N PRO A 105 -7.63 1.68 -24.94
CA PRO A 105 -8.69 2.59 -24.53
C PRO A 105 -8.19 4.04 -24.46
N ILE A 106 -9.10 4.98 -24.68
CA ILE A 106 -8.83 6.43 -24.73
C ILE A 106 -9.45 7.07 -23.50
N SER A 107 -8.59 7.69 -22.69
CA SER A 107 -8.98 8.29 -21.41
C SER A 107 -9.70 9.63 -21.59
N ALA A 108 -10.36 10.10 -20.52
CA ALA A 108 -10.96 11.42 -20.47
C ALA A 108 -9.93 12.54 -20.69
N ASP A 109 -8.74 12.44 -20.09
CA ASP A 109 -7.65 13.42 -20.28
C ASP A 109 -7.19 13.44 -21.75
N GLN A 110 -6.89 12.27 -22.35
CA GLN A 110 -6.46 12.17 -23.74
C GLN A 110 -7.52 12.68 -24.72
N PHE A 111 -8.79 12.39 -24.45
CA PHE A 111 -9.89 12.84 -25.28
C PHE A 111 -10.14 14.34 -25.11
N THR A 112 -10.01 14.87 -23.89
CA THR A 112 -10.11 16.32 -23.61
C THR A 112 -8.99 17.09 -24.29
N ASP A 113 -7.74 16.62 -24.21
CA ASP A 113 -6.59 17.24 -24.89
C ASP A 113 -6.78 17.25 -26.41
N SER A 114 -7.35 16.16 -26.95
CA SER A 114 -7.63 16.06 -28.39
C SER A 114 -8.79 16.97 -28.83
N ILE A 115 -9.80 17.17 -27.98
CA ILE A 115 -10.87 18.14 -28.21
C ILE A 115 -10.32 19.56 -28.15
N GLU A 116 -9.49 19.87 -27.15
CA GLU A 116 -8.86 21.19 -27.01
C GLU A 116 -7.95 21.52 -28.21
N ALA A 117 -7.21 20.54 -28.73
CA ALA A 117 -6.40 20.70 -29.94
C ALA A 117 -7.26 20.82 -31.21
N ALA A 118 -8.36 20.06 -31.29
CA ALA A 118 -9.26 20.04 -32.45
C ALA A 118 -10.13 21.30 -32.58
N VAL A 119 -10.28 22.07 -31.50
CA VAL A 119 -11.19 23.24 -31.39
C VAL A 119 -10.42 24.53 -31.07
N GLY A 120 -9.12 24.40 -30.79
CA GLY A 120 -8.28 25.46 -30.24
C GLY A 120 -7.77 26.49 -31.25
N ASP A 121 -7.96 26.28 -32.55
CA ASP A 121 -7.60 27.26 -33.58
C ASP A 121 -8.63 28.41 -33.70
N MET A 122 -9.75 28.31 -32.96
CA MET A 122 -10.78 29.34 -32.78
C MET A 122 -11.31 29.90 -34.10
N ASP A 123 -11.42 29.06 -35.12
CA ASP A 123 -11.97 29.43 -36.44
C ASP A 123 -13.49 29.71 -36.42
N GLY A 124 -14.12 29.48 -35.26
CA GLY A 124 -15.54 29.70 -35.02
C GLY A 124 -16.44 28.53 -35.47
N GLN A 125 -15.90 27.32 -35.60
CA GLN A 125 -16.65 26.10 -35.96
C GLN A 125 -16.78 25.07 -34.81
N ALA A 126 -16.38 25.45 -33.60
CA ALA A 126 -16.42 24.64 -32.38
C ALA A 126 -17.78 24.03 -32.03
N ALA A 127 -18.88 24.63 -32.46
CA ALA A 127 -20.22 24.11 -32.26
C ALA A 127 -20.80 23.45 -33.52
N SER A 128 -20.10 23.43 -34.65
CA SER A 128 -20.59 22.94 -35.95
C SER A 128 -19.66 21.90 -36.59
N GLY A 129 -18.71 22.32 -37.43
CA GLY A 129 -17.85 21.44 -38.24
C GLY A 129 -16.92 20.58 -37.38
N GLU A 130 -16.34 21.17 -36.34
CA GLU A 130 -15.43 20.51 -35.41
C GLU A 130 -16.18 19.55 -34.49
N TYR A 131 -17.32 19.99 -33.94
CA TYR A 131 -18.19 19.14 -33.12
C TYR A 131 -18.67 17.92 -33.91
N ARG A 132 -19.05 18.07 -35.19
CA ARG A 132 -19.43 16.93 -36.03
C ARG A 132 -18.27 15.98 -36.26
N ALA A 133 -17.06 16.48 -36.50
CA ALA A 133 -15.88 15.64 -36.68
C ALA A 133 -15.56 14.81 -35.42
N VAL A 134 -15.58 15.46 -34.25
CA VAL A 134 -15.34 14.81 -32.96
C VAL A 134 -16.46 13.83 -32.58
N SER A 135 -17.72 14.22 -32.74
CA SER A 135 -18.89 13.40 -32.41
C SER A 135 -18.99 12.15 -33.28
N ASP A 136 -18.77 12.28 -34.59
CA ASP A 136 -18.75 11.14 -35.50
C ASP A 136 -17.59 10.20 -35.21
N TRP A 137 -16.41 10.74 -34.90
CA TRP A 137 -15.27 9.91 -34.51
C TRP A 137 -15.56 9.17 -33.19
N ALA A 138 -16.13 9.84 -32.19
CA ALA A 138 -16.49 9.26 -30.90
C ALA A 138 -17.56 8.16 -31.03
N ALA A 139 -18.54 8.36 -31.91
CA ALA A 139 -19.57 7.36 -32.21
C ALA A 139 -18.96 6.09 -32.85
N ASN A 140 -18.01 6.27 -33.77
CA ASN A 140 -17.35 5.16 -34.47
C ASN A 140 -16.27 4.46 -33.62
N ASN A 141 -15.73 5.14 -32.60
CA ASN A 141 -14.73 4.60 -31.68
C ASN A 141 -15.30 4.38 -30.27
N ARG A 142 -16.62 4.20 -30.14
CA ARG A 142 -17.32 4.13 -28.86
C ARG A 142 -16.76 3.06 -27.92
N GLU A 143 -16.34 1.92 -28.46
CA GLU A 143 -15.75 0.81 -27.69
C GLU A 143 -14.35 1.13 -27.16
N ARG A 144 -13.65 2.09 -27.77
CA ARG A 144 -12.35 2.59 -27.33
C ARG A 144 -12.47 3.73 -26.32
N LEU A 145 -13.60 4.42 -26.25
CA LEU A 145 -13.85 5.46 -25.26
C LEU A 145 -14.19 4.87 -23.90
N THR A 146 -13.45 5.27 -22.86
CA THR A 146 -13.84 4.98 -21.47
C THR A 146 -15.18 5.65 -21.13
N PRO A 147 -15.91 5.17 -20.10
CA PRO A 147 -17.12 5.84 -19.63
C PRO A 147 -16.94 7.34 -19.36
N GLU A 148 -15.78 7.74 -18.86
CA GLU A 148 -15.40 9.11 -18.52
C GLU A 148 -15.11 9.91 -19.80
N ALA A 149 -14.45 9.31 -20.81
CA ALA A 149 -14.28 9.94 -22.11
C ALA A 149 -15.64 10.13 -22.83
N ARG A 150 -16.62 9.25 -22.59
CA ARG A 150 -18.00 9.47 -23.06
C ARG A 150 -18.67 10.62 -22.31
N GLN A 151 -18.40 10.78 -21.01
CA GLN A 151 -18.88 11.94 -20.26
C GLN A 151 -18.24 13.26 -20.76
N VAL A 152 -16.97 13.23 -21.15
CA VAL A 152 -16.32 14.36 -21.85
C VAL A 152 -17.07 14.69 -23.14
N MET A 153 -17.47 13.68 -23.93
CA MET A 153 -18.30 13.88 -25.13
C MET A 153 -19.67 14.50 -24.79
N ASP A 154 -20.31 14.06 -23.72
CA ASP A 154 -21.60 14.60 -23.27
C ASP A 154 -21.48 16.08 -22.84
N ILE A 155 -20.38 16.45 -22.17
CA ILE A 155 -20.06 17.84 -21.83
C ILE A 155 -19.85 18.66 -23.10
N TYR A 156 -19.08 18.17 -24.07
CA TYR A 156 -18.92 18.87 -25.35
C TYR A 156 -20.28 19.08 -26.04
N SER A 157 -21.08 18.02 -26.11
CA SER A 157 -22.41 18.04 -26.74
C SER A 157 -23.35 19.06 -26.10
N LYS A 158 -23.31 19.20 -24.77
CA LYS A 158 -24.07 20.22 -24.02
C LYS A 158 -23.70 21.63 -24.48
N TYR A 159 -22.41 21.95 -24.55
CA TYR A 159 -21.96 23.31 -24.92
C TYR A 159 -22.16 23.60 -26.41
N ALA A 160 -21.90 22.63 -27.28
CA ALA A 160 -22.18 22.75 -28.71
C ALA A 160 -23.67 22.97 -28.98
N ALA A 161 -24.56 22.23 -28.31
CA ALA A 161 -26.01 22.41 -28.46
C ALA A 161 -26.49 23.79 -27.96
N VAL A 162 -25.92 24.30 -26.87
CA VAL A 162 -26.22 25.65 -26.36
C VAL A 162 -25.81 26.71 -27.38
N SER A 163 -24.61 26.62 -27.97
CA SER A 163 -24.15 27.56 -29.00
C SER A 163 -24.95 27.46 -30.30
N GLN A 164 -25.25 26.24 -30.77
CA GLN A 164 -26.13 26.04 -31.93
C GLN A 164 -27.52 26.65 -31.71
N SER A 165 -28.08 26.54 -30.50
CA SER A 165 -29.38 27.14 -30.16
C SER A 165 -29.38 28.66 -30.18
N ARG A 166 -28.20 29.29 -30.04
CA ARG A 166 -27.99 30.74 -30.20
C ARG A 166 -27.71 31.14 -31.65
N GLY A 167 -27.67 30.18 -32.58
CA GLY A 167 -27.27 30.41 -33.98
C GLY A 167 -25.76 30.60 -34.16
N GLU A 168 -24.96 30.26 -33.15
CA GLU A 168 -23.51 30.38 -33.19
C GLU A 168 -22.90 29.09 -33.76
N SER A 169 -21.98 29.22 -34.72
CA SER A 169 -21.20 28.10 -35.24
C SER A 169 -20.02 27.74 -34.32
N GLY A 170 -19.62 28.66 -33.43
CA GLY A 170 -18.54 28.47 -32.47
C GLY A 170 -19.06 28.51 -31.02
N ILE A 171 -18.26 27.97 -30.10
CA ILE A 171 -18.50 28.07 -28.65
C ILE A 171 -17.83 29.36 -28.15
N PRO A 172 -18.57 30.31 -27.55
CA PRO A 172 -17.98 31.54 -27.03
C PRO A 172 -16.83 31.26 -26.06
N GLU A 173 -15.77 32.07 -26.09
CA GLU A 173 -14.54 31.85 -25.32
C GLU A 173 -14.78 31.60 -23.81
N GLY A 174 -15.73 32.33 -23.21
CA GLY A 174 -16.10 32.15 -21.81
C GLY A 174 -16.82 30.83 -21.51
N ASP A 175 -17.61 30.33 -22.46
CA ASP A 175 -18.28 29.03 -22.36
C ASP A 175 -17.30 27.89 -22.72
N TYR A 176 -16.36 28.12 -23.65
CA TYR A 176 -15.27 27.21 -23.99
C TYR A 176 -14.33 26.94 -22.81
N LYS A 177 -13.90 27.99 -22.08
CA LYS A 177 -13.08 27.82 -20.87
C LYS A 177 -13.80 27.03 -19.78
N LYS A 178 -15.12 27.23 -19.62
CA LYS A 178 -15.94 26.46 -18.68
C LYS A 178 -16.09 25.01 -19.14
N MET A 179 -16.32 24.79 -20.43
CA MET A 179 -16.40 23.46 -21.02
C MET A 179 -15.11 22.67 -20.75
N LEU A 180 -13.94 23.23 -21.05
CA LEU A 180 -12.66 22.58 -20.76
C LEU A 180 -12.45 22.34 -19.26
N ALA A 181 -12.86 23.28 -18.40
CA ALA A 181 -12.78 23.08 -16.96
C ALA A 181 -13.71 21.95 -16.48
N GLU A 182 -14.94 21.85 -17.00
CA GLU A 182 -15.87 20.76 -16.72
C GLU A 182 -15.33 19.41 -17.24
N MET A 183 -14.74 19.38 -18.44
CA MET A 183 -14.11 18.19 -19.02
C MET A 183 -12.91 17.72 -18.20
N ARG A 184 -12.05 18.65 -17.76
CA ARG A 184 -10.89 18.36 -16.91
C ARG A 184 -11.26 18.01 -15.47
N ASP A 185 -12.47 18.30 -15.02
CA ASP A 185 -13.00 17.88 -13.71
C ASP A 185 -13.78 16.55 -13.80
N VAL A 186 -13.84 15.92 -14.99
CA VAL A 186 -14.27 14.52 -15.15
C VAL A 186 -13.23 13.60 -14.49
N GLY A 187 -13.29 13.51 -13.17
CA GLY A 187 -12.59 12.51 -12.37
C GLY A 187 -13.32 11.17 -12.36
N ASP A 188 -12.58 10.10 -12.15
CA ASP A 188 -13.03 8.72 -12.32
C ASP A 188 -14.29 8.37 -11.49
N ALA A 189 -15.31 7.82 -12.17
CA ALA A 189 -16.59 7.51 -11.55
C ALA A 189 -16.50 6.34 -10.57
N GLY A 190 -15.59 5.38 -10.82
CA GLY A 190 -15.27 4.25 -9.95
C GLY A 190 -14.67 4.70 -8.62
N ALA A 191 -13.60 5.49 -8.66
CA ALA A 191 -12.90 6.10 -7.55
C ALA A 191 -13.83 6.98 -6.73
N LYS A 192 -14.57 7.91 -7.35
CA LYS A 192 -15.55 8.78 -6.65
C LYS A 192 -16.62 7.97 -5.92
N LYS A 193 -17.16 6.91 -6.56
CA LYS A 193 -18.16 6.02 -5.93
C LYS A 193 -17.56 5.20 -4.78
N SER A 194 -16.33 4.72 -4.94
CA SER A 194 -15.63 3.97 -3.90
C SER A 194 -15.35 4.83 -2.66
N LEU A 195 -14.95 6.09 -2.86
CA LEU A 195 -14.71 7.08 -1.81
C LEU A 195 -16.00 7.51 -1.10
N ALA A 196 -17.09 7.71 -1.86
CA ALA A 196 -18.41 7.97 -1.26
C ALA A 196 -18.89 6.80 -0.39
N ASN A 197 -18.65 5.56 -0.82
CA ASN A 197 -18.95 4.38 -0.02
C ASN A 197 -18.05 4.30 1.23
N LEU A 198 -16.78 4.66 1.11
CA LEU A 198 -15.83 4.73 2.23
C LEU A 198 -16.31 5.74 3.29
N ASP A 199 -16.73 6.93 2.87
CA ASP A 199 -17.27 7.96 3.76
C ASP A 199 -18.58 7.53 4.42
N SER A 200 -19.49 6.91 3.67
CA SER A 200 -20.74 6.38 4.22
C SER A 200 -20.50 5.28 5.27
N LYS A 201 -19.53 4.40 5.01
CA LYS A 201 -19.21 3.28 5.91
C LYS A 201 -18.53 3.74 7.19
N THR A 202 -17.62 4.70 7.09
CA THR A 202 -16.85 5.23 8.25
C THR A 202 -17.62 6.29 9.04
N LYS A 203 -18.69 6.87 8.46
CA LYS A 203 -19.54 7.91 9.10
C LYS A 203 -18.75 9.09 9.68
N GLY A 204 -17.66 9.48 9.03
CA GLY A 204 -16.77 10.53 9.53
C GLY A 204 -15.72 10.08 10.56
N GLY A 205 -15.74 8.81 10.96
CA GLY A 205 -14.70 8.22 11.82
C GLY A 205 -13.38 7.96 11.09
N THR A 206 -12.42 7.42 11.84
CA THR A 206 -11.09 7.03 11.36
C THR A 206 -11.21 5.96 10.27
N VAL A 207 -10.42 6.11 9.22
CA VAL A 207 -10.31 5.20 8.08
C VAL A 207 -9.13 4.26 8.32
N SER A 208 -9.42 2.97 8.43
CA SER A 208 -8.40 1.93 8.59
C SER A 208 -7.66 1.65 7.27
N GLY A 209 -6.48 1.03 7.34
CA GLY A 209 -5.77 0.53 6.17
C GLY A 209 -6.57 -0.47 5.34
N GLN A 210 -7.37 -1.32 5.98
CA GLN A 210 -8.25 -2.27 5.29
C GLN A 210 -9.38 -1.57 4.53
N ASP A 211 -9.95 -0.52 5.11
CA ASP A 211 -11.00 0.27 4.47
C ASP A 211 -10.45 1.02 3.26
N MET A 212 -9.26 1.63 3.40
CA MET A 212 -8.56 2.29 2.28
C MET A 212 -8.18 1.29 1.18
N ALA A 213 -7.61 0.14 1.53
CA ALA A 213 -7.21 -0.89 0.56
C ALA A 213 -8.42 -1.41 -0.23
N ARG A 214 -9.57 -1.57 0.45
CA ARG A 214 -10.82 -2.01 -0.17
C ARG A 214 -11.43 -0.92 -1.06
N ALA A 215 -11.33 0.34 -0.65
CA ALA A 215 -11.79 1.47 -1.45
C ALA A 215 -10.97 1.57 -2.75
N ILE A 216 -9.64 1.55 -2.66
CA ILE A 216 -8.75 1.55 -3.83
C ILE A 216 -9.01 0.33 -4.72
N GLN A 217 -9.08 -0.87 -4.14
CA GLN A 217 -9.40 -2.07 -4.92
C GLN A 217 -10.74 -1.95 -5.66
N THR A 218 -11.77 -1.36 -5.03
CA THR A 218 -13.10 -1.23 -5.65
C THR A 218 -13.13 -0.11 -6.68
N GLY A 219 -12.41 0.99 -6.42
CA GLY A 219 -12.34 2.14 -7.31
C GLY A 219 -11.47 1.92 -8.54
N THR A 220 -10.64 0.87 -8.54
CA THR A 220 -9.73 0.48 -9.64
C THR A 220 -10.19 -0.79 -10.39
N ALA A 221 -11.37 -1.34 -10.03
CA ALA A 221 -11.83 -2.66 -10.46
C ALA A 221 -12.59 -2.67 -11.80
N ASP A 222 -12.95 -1.52 -12.34
CA ASP A 222 -13.63 -1.40 -13.64
C ASP A 222 -12.68 -1.59 -14.82
N HIS A 223 -11.37 -1.77 -14.57
CA HIS A 223 -10.35 -2.13 -15.57
C HIS A 223 -10.35 -1.18 -16.79
N ASP A 224 -10.77 0.07 -16.60
CA ASP A 224 -10.81 1.09 -17.65
C ASP A 224 -9.40 1.60 -18.03
N GLY A 225 -8.38 1.14 -17.29
CA GLY A 225 -6.99 1.46 -17.50
C GLY A 225 -6.60 2.85 -16.96
N GLN A 226 -7.29 3.37 -15.94
CA GLN A 226 -7.00 4.66 -15.28
C GLN A 226 -6.46 4.55 -13.86
N ALA A 227 -6.17 3.33 -13.38
CA ALA A 227 -5.56 3.07 -12.07
C ALA A 227 -4.21 3.77 -11.82
N ALA A 228 -3.56 4.30 -12.87
CA ALA A 228 -2.37 5.13 -12.73
C ALA A 228 -2.61 6.61 -13.06
N GLY A 229 -3.81 7.01 -13.47
CA GLY A 229 -4.17 8.35 -13.94
C GLY A 229 -5.20 9.05 -13.06
N ALA A 230 -6.44 9.15 -13.56
CA ALA A 230 -7.52 9.90 -12.93
C ALA A 230 -7.91 9.34 -11.54
N GLU A 231 -7.84 8.01 -11.37
CA GLU A 231 -8.17 7.36 -10.10
C GLU A 231 -7.19 7.74 -8.98
N LEU A 232 -5.87 7.72 -9.25
CA LEU A 232 -4.87 8.13 -8.27
C LEU A 232 -5.10 9.57 -7.79
N LYS A 233 -5.35 10.50 -8.72
CA LYS A 233 -5.61 11.91 -8.40
C LYS A 233 -6.81 12.06 -7.46
N GLU A 234 -7.88 11.29 -7.68
CA GLU A 234 -9.07 11.32 -6.82
C GLU A 234 -8.78 10.78 -5.41
N PHE A 235 -8.06 9.66 -5.29
CA PHE A 235 -7.64 9.14 -3.98
C PHE A 235 -6.71 10.11 -3.23
N GLU A 236 -5.76 10.76 -3.91
CA GLU A 236 -4.87 11.76 -3.31
C GLU A 236 -5.61 13.03 -2.88
N LYS A 237 -6.53 13.53 -3.71
CA LYS A 237 -7.38 14.69 -3.41
C LYS A 237 -8.27 14.42 -2.21
N TRP A 238 -8.87 13.22 -2.13
CA TRP A 238 -9.67 12.81 -0.98
C TRP A 238 -8.82 12.65 0.28
N ALA A 239 -7.65 12.02 0.18
CA ALA A 239 -6.75 11.81 1.31
C ALA A 239 -6.25 13.13 1.92
N THR A 240 -5.92 14.12 1.08
CA THR A 240 -5.49 15.45 1.52
C THR A 240 -6.60 16.18 2.29
N LYS A 241 -7.86 16.03 1.87
CA LYS A 241 -9.02 16.62 2.55
C LYS A 241 -9.40 15.90 3.86
N ASN A 242 -8.97 14.65 4.01
CA ASN A 242 -9.34 13.78 5.13
C ASN A 242 -8.13 13.31 5.93
N GLU A 243 -7.04 14.09 5.95
CA GLU A 243 -5.76 13.65 6.51
C GLU A 243 -5.86 13.25 7.99
N SER A 244 -6.62 14.00 8.77
CA SER A 244 -6.87 13.73 10.19
C SER A 244 -7.71 12.48 10.45
N ARG A 245 -8.37 11.94 9.42
CA ARG A 245 -9.18 10.71 9.49
C ARG A 245 -8.38 9.49 9.04
N LEU A 246 -7.18 9.65 8.48
CA LEU A 246 -6.38 8.53 7.98
C LEU A 246 -5.54 7.91 9.09
N SER A 247 -5.75 6.61 9.34
CA SER A 247 -4.79 5.81 10.10
C SER A 247 -3.42 5.77 9.39
N PRO A 248 -2.32 5.51 10.13
CA PRO A 248 -1.00 5.25 9.54
C PRO A 248 -1.03 4.19 8.44
N GLU A 249 -1.81 3.13 8.63
CA GLU A 249 -2.00 2.02 7.69
C GLU A 249 -2.70 2.50 6.41
N ALA A 250 -3.70 3.37 6.54
CA ALA A 250 -4.39 3.95 5.39
C ALA A 250 -3.47 4.86 4.57
N LYS A 251 -2.57 5.62 5.23
CA LYS A 251 -1.57 6.44 4.54
C LYS A 251 -0.55 5.57 3.79
N GLU A 252 -0.09 4.48 4.41
CA GLU A 252 0.86 3.56 3.79
C GLU A 252 0.24 2.79 2.62
N VAL A 253 -1.02 2.35 2.74
CA VAL A 253 -1.78 1.75 1.63
C VAL A 253 -1.87 2.70 0.43
N LEU A 254 -2.15 3.98 0.69
CA LEU A 254 -2.18 5.00 -0.36
C LEU A 254 -0.80 5.20 -0.99
N ASP A 255 0.28 5.14 -0.21
CA ASP A 255 1.64 5.29 -0.75
C ASP A 255 2.07 4.09 -1.61
N VAL A 256 1.71 2.87 -1.22
CA VAL A 256 1.89 1.66 -2.04
C VAL A 256 1.17 1.80 -3.38
N TYR A 257 -0.07 2.28 -3.36
CA TYR A 257 -0.83 2.55 -4.57
C TYR A 257 -0.18 3.64 -5.44
N ARG A 258 0.19 4.77 -4.83
CA ARG A 258 0.90 5.87 -5.50
C ARG A 258 2.17 5.37 -6.19
N LYS A 259 2.97 4.53 -5.53
CA LYS A 259 4.21 4.00 -6.09
C LYS A 259 3.95 3.14 -7.32
N ALA A 260 2.99 2.21 -7.23
CA ALA A 260 2.62 1.37 -8.37
C ALA A 260 2.10 2.20 -9.55
N ALA A 261 1.21 3.15 -9.29
CA ALA A 261 0.66 4.06 -10.28
C ALA A 261 1.76 4.91 -10.94
N LYS A 262 2.68 5.51 -10.18
CA LYS A 262 3.79 6.30 -10.74
C LYS A 262 4.75 5.46 -11.58
N THR A 263 4.96 4.18 -11.25
CA THR A 263 5.75 3.27 -12.08
C THR A 263 5.07 3.04 -13.44
N ALA A 264 3.75 2.79 -13.45
CA ALA A 264 3.01 2.67 -14.70
C ALA A 264 3.03 3.98 -15.53
N GLN A 265 2.86 5.15 -14.89
CA GLN A 265 2.98 6.46 -15.54
C GLN A 265 4.36 6.67 -16.17
N ALA A 266 5.44 6.30 -15.49
CA ALA A 266 6.80 6.44 -15.99
C ALA A 266 7.07 5.58 -17.25
N GLU A 267 6.31 4.49 -17.41
CA GLU A 267 6.31 3.65 -18.61
C GLU A 267 5.32 4.12 -19.68
N GLY A 268 4.71 5.31 -19.50
CA GLY A 268 3.73 5.89 -20.42
C GLY A 268 2.35 5.24 -20.37
N ARG A 269 2.06 4.44 -19.35
CA ARG A 269 0.78 3.72 -19.19
C ARG A 269 -0.12 4.48 -18.22
N SER A 270 -1.40 4.61 -18.55
CA SER A 270 -2.41 5.21 -17.67
C SER A 270 -3.00 4.23 -16.67
N GLY A 271 -2.68 2.92 -16.80
CA GLY A 271 -3.24 1.84 -16.00
C GLY A 271 -2.24 0.75 -15.66
N LEU A 272 -2.58 -0.06 -14.66
CA LEU A 272 -1.84 -1.22 -14.20
C LEU A 272 -2.27 -2.47 -14.97
N THR A 273 -1.34 -3.36 -15.31
CA THR A 273 -1.67 -4.68 -15.87
C THR A 273 -2.33 -5.57 -14.82
N ASP A 274 -3.07 -6.60 -15.22
CA ASP A 274 -3.71 -7.54 -14.28
C ASP A 274 -2.74 -8.16 -13.27
N LYS A 275 -1.50 -8.43 -13.70
CA LYS A 275 -0.44 -8.97 -12.83
C LYS A 275 0.02 -7.93 -11.80
N GLU A 276 0.16 -6.67 -12.22
CA GLU A 276 0.50 -5.56 -11.33
C GLU A 276 -0.64 -5.23 -10.38
N THR A 277 -1.89 -5.22 -10.86
CA THR A 277 -3.10 -5.03 -10.06
C THR A 277 -3.25 -6.14 -9.01
N ALA A 278 -2.98 -7.40 -9.37
CA ALA A 278 -2.98 -8.51 -8.43
C ALA A 278 -1.86 -8.39 -7.38
N ALA A 279 -0.66 -8.00 -7.79
CA ALA A 279 0.47 -7.77 -6.88
C ALA A 279 0.22 -6.59 -5.94
N LEU A 280 -0.31 -5.49 -6.48
CA LEU A 280 -0.74 -4.30 -5.75
C LEU A 280 -1.81 -4.66 -4.73
N ASN A 281 -2.89 -5.35 -5.13
CA ASN A 281 -3.95 -5.77 -4.21
C ASN A 281 -3.43 -6.69 -3.10
N LYS A 282 -2.47 -7.56 -3.40
CA LYS A 282 -1.81 -8.40 -2.40
C LYS A 282 -1.00 -7.56 -1.41
N GLU A 283 -0.23 -6.59 -1.90
CA GLU A 283 0.59 -5.72 -1.05
C GLU A 283 -0.28 -4.75 -0.25
N MET A 284 -1.28 -4.09 -0.84
CA MET A 284 -2.24 -3.24 -0.13
C MET A 284 -3.01 -4.01 0.95
N ARG A 285 -3.39 -5.27 0.70
CA ARG A 285 -4.01 -6.11 1.76
C ARG A 285 -3.03 -6.43 2.87
N LYS A 286 -1.77 -6.72 2.55
CA LYS A 286 -0.72 -6.98 3.53
C LYS A 286 -0.37 -5.75 4.36
N VAL A 287 -0.29 -4.59 3.72
CA VAL A 287 -0.01 -3.31 4.38
C VAL A 287 -1.23 -2.84 5.16
N GLY A 288 -2.43 -2.89 4.58
CA GLY A 288 -3.65 -2.44 5.22
C GLY A 288 -4.18 -3.36 6.31
N ALA A 289 -3.74 -4.62 6.38
CA ALA A 289 -4.06 -5.56 7.47
C ALA A 289 -2.91 -5.77 8.47
N GLY A 290 -1.74 -5.18 8.21
CA GLY A 290 -0.59 -5.25 9.10
C GLY A 290 -0.42 -3.94 9.83
N ASP A 291 0.07 -4.01 11.05
CA ASP A 291 0.40 -2.83 11.83
C ASP A 291 1.67 -2.19 11.26
N VAL A 292 1.54 -0.97 10.73
CA VAL A 292 2.67 -0.29 10.07
C VAL A 292 3.71 0.11 11.11
N SER A 293 3.31 0.40 12.35
CA SER A 293 4.22 0.74 13.43
C SER A 293 5.02 -0.50 13.86
N ALA A 294 4.39 -1.66 14.05
CA ALA A 294 5.08 -2.91 14.35
C ALA A 294 6.05 -3.31 13.22
N ARG A 295 5.65 -3.14 11.96
CA ARG A 295 6.55 -3.43 10.83
C ARG A 295 7.77 -2.51 10.83
N LYS A 296 7.57 -1.19 10.96
CA LYS A 296 8.67 -0.21 11.02
C LYS A 296 9.61 -0.49 12.19
N ALA A 297 9.06 -0.91 13.34
CA ALA A 297 9.85 -1.31 14.49
C ALA A 297 10.69 -2.57 14.21
N THR A 298 10.11 -3.60 13.59
CA THR A 298 10.88 -4.81 13.19
C THR A 298 11.92 -4.53 12.09
N GLU A 299 11.64 -3.61 11.15
CA GLU A 299 12.61 -3.16 10.15
C GLU A 299 13.77 -2.38 10.77
N ALA A 300 13.53 -1.65 11.87
CA ALA A 300 14.59 -1.03 12.64
C ALA A 300 15.50 -2.08 13.29
N LEU A 301 14.92 -3.14 13.87
CA LEU A 301 15.68 -4.27 14.44
C LEU A 301 16.51 -5.03 13.38
N ASP A 302 16.06 -5.07 12.13
CA ASP A 302 16.83 -5.68 11.03
C ASP A 302 18.09 -4.89 10.66
N LYS A 303 18.13 -3.58 10.97
CA LYS A 303 19.31 -2.75 10.73
C LYS A 303 20.36 -2.88 11.84
N GLU A 304 19.97 -3.35 13.02
CA GLU A 304 20.89 -3.61 14.12
C GLU A 304 21.83 -4.77 13.79
N GLN A 305 23.13 -4.59 14.01
CA GLN A 305 24.12 -5.64 13.75
C GLN A 305 24.38 -6.44 15.02
N GLY A 306 24.22 -7.77 14.94
CA GLY A 306 24.49 -8.67 16.06
C GLY A 306 23.23 -9.24 16.72
N PRO A 307 23.39 -9.82 17.92
CA PRO A 307 22.27 -10.29 18.74
C PRO A 307 21.35 -9.14 19.14
N ILE A 308 20.07 -9.42 19.25
CA ILE A 308 19.01 -8.49 19.66
C ILE A 308 18.71 -8.73 21.13
N SER A 309 18.92 -7.70 21.94
CA SER A 309 18.73 -7.73 23.39
C SER A 309 17.24 -7.64 23.76
N GLY A 310 16.92 -8.02 25.00
CA GLY A 310 15.59 -7.81 25.58
C GLY A 310 15.17 -6.34 25.54
N GLU A 311 16.09 -5.41 25.71
CA GLU A 311 15.87 -3.98 25.68
C GLU A 311 15.58 -3.48 24.26
N ASP A 312 16.31 -3.96 23.26
CA ASP A 312 16.07 -3.59 21.86
C ASP A 312 14.69 -4.07 21.42
N LEU A 313 14.35 -5.30 21.77
CA LEU A 313 13.03 -5.86 21.48
C LEU A 313 11.92 -5.16 22.27
N THR A 314 12.14 -4.80 23.54
CA THR A 314 11.18 -4.05 24.36
C THR A 314 10.92 -2.67 23.76
N LYS A 315 11.97 -1.98 23.34
CA LYS A 315 11.86 -0.68 22.66
C LYS A 315 11.11 -0.81 21.34
N ALA A 316 11.44 -1.80 20.52
CA ALA A 316 10.74 -2.04 19.27
C ALA A 316 9.25 -2.36 19.48
N ILE A 317 8.92 -3.21 20.46
CA ILE A 317 7.51 -3.48 20.82
C ILE A 317 6.84 -2.18 21.28
N LYS A 318 7.50 -1.37 22.10
CA LYS A 318 6.95 -0.08 22.54
C LYS A 318 6.65 0.85 21.37
N ASP A 319 7.62 1.02 20.45
CA ASP A 319 7.46 1.88 19.28
C ASP A 319 6.41 1.32 18.30
N GLY A 320 6.26 -0.01 18.25
CA GLY A 320 5.36 -0.73 17.36
C GLY A 320 3.96 -1.03 17.89
N ILE A 321 3.61 -0.54 19.09
CA ILE A 321 2.24 -0.61 19.65
C ILE A 321 1.76 0.74 20.21
N SER A 322 2.54 1.81 20.02
CA SER A 322 2.31 3.12 20.66
C SER A 322 1.29 3.99 19.92
N ASP A 323 0.81 3.60 18.74
CA ASP A 323 -0.27 4.33 18.08
C ASP A 323 -1.64 3.99 18.70
N THR A 324 -2.34 5.07 19.00
CA THR A 324 -3.55 5.19 19.81
C THR A 324 -4.81 4.60 19.16
N ASP A 325 -4.80 3.36 18.68
CA ASP A 325 -6.00 2.71 18.15
C ASP A 325 -6.55 1.55 19.01
N GLY A 326 -5.85 1.19 20.09
CA GLY A 326 -6.34 0.20 21.05
C GLY A 326 -6.36 -1.24 20.50
N HIS A 327 -5.72 -1.53 19.36
CA HIS A 327 -5.67 -2.87 18.76
C HIS A 327 -4.36 -3.63 19.03
N SER A 328 -3.78 -3.37 20.20
CA SER A 328 -2.41 -3.69 20.58
C SER A 328 -2.00 -5.17 20.79
N SER A 329 -2.71 -6.15 20.20
CA SER A 329 -2.58 -7.54 20.69
C SER A 329 -2.44 -8.66 19.67
N THR A 330 -3.02 -8.59 18.46
CA THR A 330 -3.09 -9.79 17.58
C THR A 330 -2.44 -9.67 16.21
N SER A 331 -2.42 -8.50 15.57
CA SER A 331 -1.70 -8.26 14.32
C SER A 331 -0.24 -7.91 14.57
N GLU A 332 0.03 -6.94 15.46
CA GLU A 332 1.37 -6.53 15.89
C GLU A 332 2.16 -7.71 16.45
N LEU A 333 1.57 -8.47 17.38
CA LEU A 333 2.19 -9.65 17.96
C LEU A 333 2.61 -10.65 16.87
N LYS A 334 1.77 -10.88 15.86
CA LYS A 334 2.10 -11.80 14.75
C LYS A 334 3.29 -11.29 13.94
N GLU A 335 3.44 -9.98 13.75
CA GLU A 335 4.61 -9.43 13.08
C GLU A 335 5.88 -9.63 13.93
N PHE A 336 5.83 -9.35 15.23
CA PHE A 336 6.97 -9.63 16.13
C PHE A 336 7.29 -11.12 16.22
N GLU A 337 6.30 -12.02 16.29
CA GLU A 337 6.50 -13.48 16.29
C GLU A 337 7.13 -13.97 14.98
N LYS A 338 6.66 -13.45 13.85
CA LYS A 338 7.18 -13.82 12.53
C LYS A 338 8.60 -13.29 12.32
N TRP A 339 8.87 -12.07 12.76
CA TRP A 339 10.21 -11.50 12.73
C TRP A 339 11.16 -12.28 13.63
N ALA A 340 10.73 -12.61 14.85
CA ALA A 340 11.48 -13.41 15.82
C ALA A 340 11.79 -14.82 15.30
N ALA A 341 10.82 -15.48 14.67
CA ALA A 341 11.01 -16.81 14.08
C ALA A 341 12.05 -16.82 12.95
N LYS A 342 12.14 -15.72 12.17
CA LYS A 342 13.17 -15.57 11.12
C LYS A 342 14.55 -15.20 11.66
N ASN A 343 14.58 -14.53 12.81
CA ASN A 343 15.79 -14.02 13.45
C ASN A 343 16.14 -14.79 14.73
N GLU A 344 15.74 -16.07 14.84
CA GLU A 344 15.86 -16.83 16.10
C GLU A 344 17.30 -16.90 16.61
N SER A 345 18.27 -17.04 15.70
CA SER A 345 19.70 -17.07 16.03
C SER A 345 20.25 -15.73 16.52
N ARG A 346 19.51 -14.64 16.34
CA ARG A 346 19.86 -13.30 16.84
C ARG A 346 19.19 -12.99 18.18
N LEU A 347 18.17 -13.72 18.61
CA LEU A 347 17.47 -13.42 19.86
C LEU A 347 18.24 -13.91 21.08
N THR A 348 18.55 -13.01 22.00
CA THR A 348 19.05 -13.40 23.33
C THR A 348 17.96 -14.11 24.14
N PRO A 349 18.31 -14.91 25.17
CA PRO A 349 17.34 -15.49 26.09
C PRO A 349 16.38 -14.46 26.69
N GLU A 350 16.85 -13.25 26.95
CA GLU A 350 16.06 -12.14 27.49
C GLU A 350 15.08 -11.60 26.47
N ALA A 351 15.52 -11.42 25.22
CA ALA A 351 14.61 -11.08 24.12
C ALA A 351 13.52 -12.14 23.94
N LYS A 352 13.84 -13.43 24.13
CA LYS A 352 12.83 -14.50 24.11
C LYS A 352 11.83 -14.36 25.26
N GLU A 353 12.26 -14.00 26.47
CA GLU A 353 11.34 -13.75 27.60
C GLU A 353 10.53 -12.46 27.45
N VAL A 354 11.07 -11.42 26.81
CA VAL A 354 10.31 -10.21 26.41
C VAL A 354 9.19 -10.59 25.43
N LEU A 355 9.50 -11.32 24.36
CA LEU A 355 8.50 -11.77 23.40
C LEU A 355 7.42 -12.64 24.05
N LYS A 356 7.82 -13.55 24.95
CA LYS A 356 6.89 -14.40 25.70
C LYS A 356 6.00 -13.60 26.64
N THR A 357 6.53 -12.54 27.25
CA THR A 357 5.75 -11.61 28.08
C THR A 357 4.72 -10.87 27.24
N TYR A 358 5.09 -10.45 26.02
CA TYR A 358 4.15 -9.86 25.07
C TYR A 358 3.03 -10.85 24.70
N GLN A 359 3.40 -12.07 24.31
CA GLN A 359 2.45 -13.14 23.98
C GLN A 359 1.44 -13.41 25.10
N GLN A 360 1.90 -13.42 26.35
CA GLN A 360 1.04 -13.63 27.51
C GLN A 360 0.08 -12.46 27.73
N ALA A 361 0.56 -11.22 27.61
CA ALA A 361 -0.25 -10.03 27.77
C ALA A 361 -1.32 -9.94 26.68
N SER A 362 -0.94 -10.16 25.42
CA SER A 362 -1.85 -10.18 24.27
C SER A 362 -2.90 -11.28 24.36
N LYS A 363 -2.52 -12.51 24.79
CA LYS A 363 -3.48 -13.61 25.01
C LYS A 363 -4.49 -13.28 26.11
N LYS A 364 -4.06 -12.58 27.16
CA LYS A 364 -4.94 -12.17 28.26
C LYS A 364 -5.93 -11.09 27.83
N ALA A 365 -5.49 -10.17 27.00
CA ALA A 365 -6.31 -9.08 26.48
C ALA A 365 -7.37 -9.55 25.46
N GLY A 366 -7.02 -10.55 24.64
CA GLY A 366 -7.95 -11.09 23.65
C GLY A 366 -8.18 -10.13 22.46
N PRO A 367 -9.23 -10.35 21.66
CA PRO A 367 -9.44 -9.63 20.39
C PRO A 367 -9.73 -8.13 20.55
N GLU A 368 -10.05 -7.67 21.77
CA GLU A 368 -10.33 -6.26 22.06
C GLU A 368 -9.07 -5.43 22.28
N GLY A 369 -7.88 -6.04 22.35
CA GLY A 369 -6.62 -5.32 22.55
C GLY A 369 -6.30 -5.03 24.02
N MET A 370 -5.06 -4.61 24.31
CA MET A 370 -4.65 -4.24 25.67
C MET A 370 -5.07 -2.80 25.98
N THR A 371 -5.62 -2.59 27.17
CA THR A 371 -5.79 -1.23 27.70
C THR A 371 -4.42 -0.59 28.00
N GLN A 372 -4.35 0.75 28.06
CA GLN A 372 -3.12 1.46 28.42
C GLN A 372 -2.49 0.93 29.73
N LYS A 373 -3.33 0.66 30.75
CA LYS A 373 -2.88 0.13 32.04
C LYS A 373 -2.28 -1.28 31.92
N GLU A 374 -2.81 -2.10 31.01
CA GLU A 374 -2.28 -3.44 30.74
C GLU A 374 -0.99 -3.39 29.94
N ALA A 375 -0.90 -2.49 28.96
CA ALA A 375 0.33 -2.23 28.22
C ALA A 375 1.44 -1.71 29.15
N ASP A 376 1.15 -0.73 30.02
CA ASP A 376 2.11 -0.22 31.00
C ASP A 376 2.60 -1.33 31.96
N ALA A 377 1.69 -2.21 32.41
CA ALA A 377 2.04 -3.34 33.27
C ALA A 377 2.88 -4.39 32.53
N MET A 378 2.62 -4.59 31.23
CA MET A 378 3.43 -5.45 30.37
C MET A 378 4.83 -4.86 30.19
N PHE A 379 4.95 -3.59 29.81
CA PHE A 379 6.24 -2.93 29.64
C PHE A 379 7.06 -2.93 30.92
N LYS A 380 6.43 -2.69 32.07
CA LYS A 380 7.10 -2.78 33.37
C LYS A 380 7.67 -4.19 33.65
N LYS A 381 7.03 -5.25 33.16
CA LYS A 381 7.57 -6.61 33.25
C LYS A 381 8.70 -6.82 32.24
N MET A 382 8.55 -6.32 31.02
CA MET A 382 9.56 -6.38 29.97
C MET A 382 10.86 -5.69 30.37
N ASP A 383 10.77 -4.54 31.03
CA ASP A 383 11.92 -3.78 31.58
C ASP A 383 12.73 -4.58 32.62
N GLY A 384 12.17 -5.66 33.17
CA GLY A 384 12.86 -6.59 34.06
C GLY A 384 13.79 -7.59 33.34
N PHE A 385 13.64 -7.76 32.02
CA PHE A 385 14.44 -8.70 31.22
C PHE A 385 15.59 -7.98 30.53
N LYS A 386 16.51 -7.45 31.32
CA LYS A 386 17.71 -6.78 30.81
C LYS A 386 18.77 -7.79 30.40
N THR A 387 19.29 -7.65 29.19
CA THR A 387 20.38 -8.47 28.66
C THR A 387 21.68 -8.09 29.36
N PHE A 388 21.89 -6.78 29.52
CA PHE A 388 23.02 -6.20 30.22
C PHE A 388 22.49 -5.25 31.28
N HIS A 389 22.87 -5.48 32.52
CA HIS A 389 22.47 -4.65 33.63
C HIS A 389 23.35 -3.40 33.75
N ASP A 390 24.55 -3.42 33.15
CA ASP A 390 25.47 -2.30 33.07
C ASP A 390 25.64 -1.78 31.61
N SER A 391 25.67 -0.45 31.47
CA SER A 391 25.68 0.22 30.16
C SER A 391 27.07 0.36 29.53
N SER A 392 28.13 0.51 30.32
CA SER A 392 29.50 0.64 29.81
C SER A 392 29.99 -0.73 29.34
N MET A 393 29.68 -1.78 30.11
CA MET A 393 29.95 -3.17 29.77
C MET A 393 29.16 -3.63 28.54
N ARG A 394 27.87 -3.26 28.43
CA ARG A 394 27.07 -3.50 27.20
C ARG A 394 27.77 -2.98 25.95
N ASN A 395 28.10 -1.69 25.94
CA ASN A 395 28.72 -1.05 24.78
C ASN A 395 30.08 -1.67 24.42
N ALA A 396 30.83 -2.14 25.42
CA ALA A 396 32.11 -2.79 25.20
C ALA A 396 31.97 -4.19 24.57
N LEU A 397 30.98 -4.97 25.00
CA LEU A 397 30.73 -6.33 24.52
C LEU A 397 30.01 -6.35 23.16
N GLU A 398 29.06 -5.45 22.90
CA GLU A 398 28.41 -5.31 21.57
C GLU A 398 29.42 -4.98 20.47
N GLY A 399 30.47 -4.22 20.80
CA GLY A 399 31.60 -3.97 19.89
C GLY A 399 32.30 -5.25 19.41
N LEU A 400 32.26 -6.33 20.20
CA LEU A 400 32.80 -7.63 19.82
C LEU A 400 31.84 -8.44 18.95
N ASP A 401 30.53 -8.22 19.06
CA ASP A 401 29.54 -8.93 18.26
C ASP A 401 29.61 -8.56 16.78
N SER A 402 29.99 -7.31 16.49
CA SER A 402 30.25 -6.82 15.14
C SER A 402 31.45 -7.49 14.45
N LYS A 403 32.34 -8.16 15.21
CA LYS A 403 33.51 -8.85 14.67
C LYS A 403 33.15 -10.22 14.11
N LYS A 404 33.35 -10.40 12.80
CA LYS A 404 33.18 -11.69 12.13
C LYS A 404 34.28 -12.68 12.55
N GLY A 405 33.90 -13.90 12.92
CA GLY A 405 34.83 -14.98 13.24
C GLY A 405 35.05 -15.17 14.74
N LYS A 406 36.22 -15.73 15.09
CA LYS A 406 36.60 -16.01 16.47
C LYS A 406 37.02 -14.72 17.19
N ILE A 407 36.65 -14.59 18.45
CA ILE A 407 37.05 -13.50 19.35
C ILE A 407 38.33 -13.91 20.07
N SER A 408 39.40 -13.14 19.87
CA SER A 408 40.69 -13.39 20.50
C SER A 408 40.69 -12.96 21.98
N GLY A 409 41.67 -13.44 22.74
CA GLY A 409 41.88 -12.96 24.10
C GLY A 409 42.13 -11.45 24.16
N SER A 410 42.85 -10.89 23.18
CA SER A 410 43.15 -9.46 23.15
C SER A 410 41.90 -8.61 22.97
N ASP A 411 40.97 -9.08 22.12
CA ASP A 411 39.70 -8.41 21.86
C ASP A 411 38.83 -8.40 23.11
N LEU A 412 38.69 -9.55 23.76
CA LEU A 412 37.90 -9.67 24.98
C LEU A 412 38.52 -8.88 26.15
N THR A 413 39.85 -8.89 26.28
CA THR A 413 40.57 -8.10 27.30
C THR A 413 40.32 -6.61 27.12
N ALA A 414 40.38 -6.11 25.87
CA ALA A 414 40.12 -4.70 25.59
C ALA A 414 38.68 -4.30 25.89
N ALA A 415 37.70 -5.18 25.63
CA ALA A 415 36.31 -4.95 25.99
C ALA A 415 36.13 -4.89 27.52
N ILE A 416 36.70 -5.83 28.27
CA ILE A 416 36.62 -5.84 29.74
C ILE A 416 37.30 -4.61 30.34
N GLU A 417 38.48 -4.21 29.84
CA GLU A 417 39.20 -3.02 30.30
C GLU A 417 38.39 -1.73 30.06
N LYS A 418 37.63 -1.68 28.96
CA LYS A 418 36.78 -0.53 28.61
C LYS A 418 35.47 -0.52 29.38
N GLY A 419 34.82 -1.68 29.56
CA GLY A 419 33.56 -1.82 30.28
C GLY A 419 33.77 -1.57 31.77
N ALA A 420 34.54 -2.45 32.42
CA ALA A 420 34.76 -2.41 33.87
C ALA A 420 35.75 -1.35 34.37
N GLY A 421 36.17 -0.44 33.48
CA GLY A 421 37.19 0.57 33.74
C GLY A 421 36.64 1.92 34.22
N ASP A 422 35.33 2.12 34.24
CA ASP A 422 34.70 3.36 34.69
C ASP A 422 34.68 3.53 36.23
N LEU A 423 35.12 2.48 36.96
CA LEU A 423 35.32 2.46 38.41
C LEU A 423 34.03 2.78 39.20
N ASP A 424 32.86 2.48 38.65
CA ASP A 424 31.57 2.66 39.33
C ASP A 424 31.34 1.67 40.49
N GLY A 425 32.28 0.74 40.68
CA GLY A 425 32.24 -0.28 41.74
C GLY A 425 31.36 -1.48 41.40
N GLN A 426 31.10 -1.76 40.12
CA GLN A 426 30.30 -2.91 39.66
C GLN A 426 31.11 -3.99 38.93
N ALA A 427 32.44 -3.85 38.85
CA ALA A 427 33.33 -4.79 38.18
C ALA A 427 33.23 -6.24 38.65
N ALA A 428 32.83 -6.49 39.89
CA ALA A 428 32.57 -7.83 40.44
C ALA A 428 31.07 -8.14 40.59
N GLY A 429 30.18 -7.21 40.28
CA GLY A 429 28.73 -7.35 40.39
C GLY A 429 28.09 -7.44 39.02
N THR A 430 27.49 -6.33 38.62
CA THR A 430 26.68 -6.19 37.41
C THR A 430 27.50 -6.45 36.14
N GLU A 431 28.66 -5.82 36.01
CA GLU A 431 29.54 -5.92 34.83
C GLU A 431 30.13 -7.32 34.64
N PHE A 432 30.47 -7.98 35.75
CA PHE A 432 30.91 -9.37 35.74
C PHE A 432 29.79 -10.30 35.26
N THR A 433 28.57 -10.11 35.79
CA THR A 433 27.40 -10.91 35.40
C THR A 433 27.13 -10.80 33.90
N ASP A 434 27.19 -9.58 33.39
CA ASP A 434 27.04 -9.23 31.98
C ASP A 434 28.12 -9.86 31.09
N THR A 435 29.38 -9.78 31.52
CA THR A 435 30.50 -10.40 30.81
C THR A 435 30.37 -11.92 30.76
N MET A 436 30.01 -12.56 31.88
CA MET A 436 29.83 -14.01 31.93
C MET A 436 28.67 -14.48 31.05
N LYS A 437 27.58 -13.71 31.03
CA LYS A 437 26.41 -13.98 30.20
C LYS A 437 26.76 -13.89 28.71
N TRP A 438 27.42 -12.81 28.29
CA TRP A 438 27.88 -12.66 26.91
C TRP A 438 28.87 -13.78 26.51
N ALA A 439 29.82 -14.10 27.39
CA ALA A 439 30.81 -15.15 27.14
C ALA A 439 30.17 -16.53 26.98
N ARG A 440 29.11 -16.85 27.74
CA ARG A 440 28.33 -18.08 27.60
C ARG A 440 27.57 -18.12 26.27
N GLN A 441 26.95 -17.02 25.88
CA GLN A 441 26.21 -16.91 24.61
C GLN A 441 27.14 -16.99 23.38
N ASN A 442 28.40 -16.56 23.54
CA ASN A 442 29.40 -16.52 22.48
C ASN A 442 30.52 -17.56 22.65
N TYR A 443 30.32 -18.61 23.47
CA TYR A 443 31.39 -19.52 23.89
C TYR A 443 32.09 -20.24 22.72
N ASP A 444 31.34 -20.56 21.66
CA ASP A 444 31.87 -21.16 20.44
C ASP A 444 32.69 -20.19 19.60
N ARG A 445 32.51 -18.88 19.78
CA ARG A 445 33.31 -17.84 19.11
C ARG A 445 34.59 -17.53 19.87
N LEU A 446 34.72 -17.88 21.14
CA LEU A 446 35.92 -17.60 21.93
C LEU A 446 37.10 -18.50 21.51
N THR A 447 38.28 -17.90 21.27
CA THR A 447 39.52 -18.67 21.18
C THR A 447 39.89 -19.27 22.55
N PRO A 448 40.78 -20.27 22.63
CA PRO A 448 41.25 -20.79 23.91
C PRO A 448 41.80 -19.72 24.86
N GLU A 449 42.45 -18.68 24.32
CA GLU A 449 42.97 -17.54 25.09
C GLU A 449 41.83 -16.66 25.61
N ALA A 450 40.80 -16.40 24.80
CA ALA A 450 39.63 -15.64 25.25
C ALA A 450 38.89 -16.37 26.37
N LYS A 451 38.79 -17.71 26.32
CA LYS A 451 38.23 -18.50 27.43
C LYS A 451 39.04 -18.31 28.72
N LYS A 452 40.37 -18.31 28.64
CA LYS A 452 41.23 -18.01 29.81
C LYS A 452 41.09 -16.57 30.33
N VAL A 453 40.77 -15.62 29.46
CA VAL A 453 40.45 -14.24 29.87
C VAL A 453 39.16 -14.22 30.69
N VAL A 454 38.13 -14.96 30.28
CA VAL A 454 36.89 -15.16 31.07
C VAL A 454 37.21 -15.75 32.44
N ASP A 455 37.98 -16.84 32.50
CA ASP A 455 38.37 -17.50 33.76
C ASP A 455 39.15 -16.55 34.68
N THR A 456 40.00 -15.70 34.10
CA THR A 456 40.77 -14.70 34.86
C THR A 456 39.85 -13.61 35.41
N TYR A 457 38.86 -13.15 34.66
CA TYR A 457 37.86 -12.23 35.19
C TYR A 457 37.12 -12.89 36.36
N GLU A 458 36.60 -14.10 36.17
CA GLU A 458 35.90 -14.86 37.21
C GLU A 458 36.71 -15.00 38.50
N LYS A 459 37.99 -15.34 38.41
CA LYS A 459 38.91 -15.43 39.56
C LYS A 459 38.96 -14.13 40.40
N TYR A 460 39.01 -12.97 39.75
CA TYR A 460 39.10 -11.69 40.45
C TYR A 460 37.74 -11.20 40.94
N ALA A 461 36.69 -11.33 40.13
CA ALA A 461 35.33 -10.96 40.50
C ALA A 461 34.84 -11.80 41.71
N THR A 462 35.01 -13.12 41.68
CA THR A 462 34.60 -14.00 42.79
C THR A 462 35.38 -13.72 44.08
N ARG A 463 36.66 -13.34 43.99
CA ARG A 463 37.44 -12.90 45.16
C ARG A 463 36.86 -11.63 45.78
N SER A 464 36.50 -10.65 44.97
CA SER A 464 35.86 -9.42 45.44
C SER A 464 34.47 -9.69 46.03
N GLN A 465 33.67 -10.53 45.37
CA GLN A 465 32.36 -10.95 45.88
C GLN A 465 32.47 -11.68 47.23
N ALA A 466 33.48 -12.54 47.41
CA ALA A 466 33.73 -13.24 48.67
C ALA A 466 34.10 -12.28 49.82
N GLN A 467 34.60 -11.08 49.50
CA GLN A 467 34.87 -10.00 50.44
C GLN A 467 33.66 -9.07 50.63
N GLY A 468 32.51 -9.40 50.03
CA GLY A 468 31.29 -8.59 50.08
C GLY A 468 31.31 -7.35 49.18
N SER A 469 32.29 -7.25 48.27
CA SER A 469 32.42 -6.12 47.35
C SER A 469 31.79 -6.42 46.00
N THR A 470 31.03 -5.47 45.47
CA THR A 470 30.55 -5.48 44.08
C THR A 470 31.59 -4.92 43.10
N GLY A 471 32.66 -4.30 43.59
CA GLY A 471 33.76 -3.77 42.78
C GLY A 471 35.05 -4.55 42.98
N ILE A 472 35.90 -4.56 41.95
CA ILE A 472 37.28 -5.05 42.04
C ILE A 472 38.17 -3.88 42.49
N ASP A 473 38.93 -4.06 43.58
CA ASP A 473 39.88 -3.04 44.04
C ASP A 473 40.82 -2.62 42.92
N GLN A 474 41.12 -1.33 42.80
CA GLN A 474 41.87 -0.78 41.67
C GLN A 474 43.24 -1.45 41.45
N LYS A 475 43.92 -1.85 42.54
CA LYS A 475 45.20 -2.57 42.45
C LYS A 475 45.01 -3.96 41.88
N ASP A 476 43.94 -4.64 42.27
CA ASP A 476 43.60 -5.97 41.79
C ASP A 476 43.01 -5.95 40.38
N PHE A 477 42.24 -4.92 40.02
CA PHE A 477 41.75 -4.68 38.66
C PHE A 477 42.93 -4.47 37.70
N LYS A 478 43.92 -3.65 38.07
CA LYS A 478 45.13 -3.47 37.26
C LYS A 478 45.92 -4.77 37.09
N LYS A 479 46.00 -5.60 38.14
CA LYS A 479 46.64 -6.94 38.04
C LYS A 479 45.85 -7.85 37.11
N MET A 480 44.52 -7.88 37.24
CA MET A 480 43.62 -8.67 36.41
C MET A 480 43.82 -8.33 34.93
N ILE A 481 43.76 -7.05 34.55
CA ILE A 481 43.97 -6.61 33.17
C ILE A 481 45.37 -6.99 32.66
N ASN A 482 46.42 -6.86 33.49
CA ASN A 482 47.77 -7.28 33.09
C ASN A 482 47.89 -8.80 32.88
N GLU A 483 47.25 -9.60 33.73
CA GLU A 483 47.19 -11.06 33.59
C GLU A 483 46.44 -11.45 32.30
N MET A 484 45.30 -10.80 32.02
CA MET A 484 44.54 -10.98 30.77
C MET A 484 45.35 -10.58 29.52
N LYS A 485 46.09 -9.46 29.56
CA LYS A 485 46.98 -9.02 28.46
C LYS A 485 48.09 -10.04 28.21
N PHE A 486 48.66 -10.61 29.26
CA PHE A 486 49.67 -11.67 29.15
C PHE A 486 49.10 -12.96 28.54
N ILE A 487 47.90 -13.39 28.96
CA ILE A 487 47.19 -14.55 28.38
C ILE A 487 46.89 -14.33 26.90
N SER A 488 46.52 -13.10 26.54
CA SER A 488 46.14 -12.70 25.18
C SER A 488 47.31 -12.66 24.19
N THR A 489 48.55 -12.66 24.69
CA THR A 489 49.78 -12.64 23.89
C THR A 489 50.67 -13.82 24.30
N PRO A 490 50.43 -15.03 23.80
CA PRO A 490 51.33 -16.14 24.08
C PRO A 490 52.71 -15.79 23.51
N ARG A 491 53.70 -15.56 24.40
CA ARG A 491 55.10 -15.51 23.96
C ARG A 491 55.38 -16.82 23.20
N PRO A 492 56.01 -16.78 22.02
CA PRO A 492 56.47 -18.00 21.39
C PRO A 492 57.39 -18.69 22.39
N THR A 493 56.98 -19.87 22.85
CA THR A 493 57.84 -20.72 23.64
C THR A 493 58.92 -21.21 22.68
N THR A 494 60.00 -20.45 22.59
CA THR A 494 61.27 -20.93 22.07
C THR A 494 61.72 -22.05 23.01
N ARG A 495 61.24 -23.27 22.77
CA ARG A 495 61.96 -24.47 23.19
C ARG A 495 63.28 -24.45 22.42
N PRO A 496 64.44 -24.32 23.08
CA PRO A 496 65.71 -24.51 22.38
C PRO A 496 65.73 -25.95 21.89
N VAL A 497 65.67 -26.12 20.57
CA VAL A 497 65.94 -27.40 19.92
C VAL A 497 67.44 -27.59 20.05
N PHE A 498 67.87 -28.32 21.09
CA PHE A 498 69.23 -28.82 21.15
C PHE A 498 69.37 -29.84 20.01
N PHE A 499 70.02 -29.43 18.92
CA PHE A 499 70.61 -30.37 17.98
C PHE A 499 71.83 -30.98 18.67
N ALA A 500 71.73 -32.23 19.08
CA ALA A 500 72.90 -33.03 19.44
C ALA A 500 73.67 -33.35 18.15
N ALA A 501 74.99 -33.14 18.22
CA ALA A 501 75.97 -33.26 17.14
C ALA A 501 76.21 -34.71 16.68
#